data_AF-F8CAH4-F1
#
_entry.id   AF-F8CAH4-F1
#
_cell.length_a   1.000
_cell.length_b   1.000
_cell.length_c   1.000
_cell.angle_alpha   90.00
_cell.angle_beta   90.00
_cell.angle_gamma   90.00
#
_symmetry.space_group_name_H-M   'P 1'
#
loop_
_entity.id
_entity.type
_entity.pdbx_description
1 polymer ?
#
loop_
_entity_poly.entity_id
_entity_poly.type
_entity_poly.pdbx_seq_one_letter_code
_entity_poly.pdbx_strand_id
1 'polypeptide(L)'
;MRTTVRTRMAVMMLALLPWVAVAAPTGREARFEERMERAEKRQRLRQVLELSDALGLDNAQALKMEQTLERFDGRRRPLRRQVREAARVLHRASRGDSEALAQVDAAALSAFEAREKIAALDKELYLTLAKELPQEKRARLALTLARSEGRQKMKRGPGER
;
A
#
# COMPACT_ATOMS: atom_id res chain seq x y z
N MET A 1 -65.78 30.87 29.55
CA MET A 1 -65.75 29.40 29.71
C MET A 1 -64.93 28.81 28.57
N ARG A 2 -64.04 27.87 28.91
CA ARG A 2 -62.83 27.50 28.15
C ARG A 2 -63.15 26.72 26.86
N THR A 3 -62.58 27.18 25.74
CA THR A 3 -62.40 26.40 24.52
C THR A 3 -60.91 26.13 24.30
N THR A 4 -60.63 24.89 23.95
CA THR A 4 -59.31 24.23 23.82
C THR A 4 -58.44 24.87 22.74
N VAL A 5 -57.19 25.21 23.08
CA VAL A 5 -56.21 25.80 22.13
C VAL A 5 -54.97 24.91 22.02
N ARG A 6 -54.91 24.24 20.86
CA ARG A 6 -53.75 24.05 19.97
C ARG A 6 -52.50 23.34 20.49
N THR A 7 -52.43 22.06 20.11
CA THR A 7 -51.25 21.38 19.54
C THR A 7 -50.30 22.32 18.78
N ARG A 8 -49.06 22.46 19.27
CA ARG A 8 -47.84 22.84 18.52
C ARG A 8 -46.64 22.93 19.49
N MET A 9 -45.93 21.83 19.69
CA MET A 9 -44.53 21.84 20.18
C MET A 9 -43.75 20.89 19.28
N ALA A 10 -43.02 21.42 18.31
CA ALA A 10 -41.65 21.92 18.44
C ALA A 10 -40.68 20.86 17.90
N VAL A 11 -40.73 20.72 16.57
CA VAL A 11 -39.65 20.18 15.74
C VAL A 11 -38.53 21.22 15.78
N MET A 12 -37.46 20.98 16.52
CA MET A 12 -36.17 21.68 16.33
C MET A 12 -35.09 21.05 17.22
N MET A 13 -34.42 20.02 16.71
CA MET A 13 -33.07 19.60 17.10
C MET A 13 -32.51 18.72 15.98
N LEU A 14 -32.28 19.32 14.81
CA LEU A 14 -31.67 18.63 13.67
C LEU A 14 -30.79 19.61 12.87
N ALA A 15 -29.71 20.07 13.49
CA ALA A 15 -28.66 20.80 12.78
C ALA A 15 -27.39 20.80 13.63
N LEU A 16 -26.54 19.78 13.44
CA LEU A 16 -25.08 19.82 13.65
C LEU A 16 -24.50 18.48 13.19
N LEU A 17 -24.59 18.20 11.89
CA LEU A 17 -23.77 17.19 11.23
C LEU A 17 -22.72 17.96 10.43
N PRO A 18 -21.42 17.89 10.78
CA PRO A 18 -20.38 18.47 9.95
C PRO A 18 -20.37 17.70 8.64
N TRP A 19 -20.52 18.43 7.53
CA TRP A 19 -20.31 17.91 6.19
C TRP A 19 -18.88 17.39 6.08
N VAL A 20 -18.71 16.08 6.25
CA VAL A 20 -17.53 15.37 5.79
C VAL A 20 -17.64 15.35 4.27
N ALA A 21 -16.99 16.32 3.63
CA ALA A 21 -16.75 16.29 2.20
C ALA A 21 -15.90 15.05 1.90
N VAL A 22 -16.56 13.97 1.47
CA VAL A 22 -15.90 12.82 0.86
C VAL A 22 -15.36 13.32 -0.48
N ALA A 23 -14.10 13.75 -0.48
CA ALA A 23 -13.38 14.13 -1.69
C ALA A 23 -13.28 12.89 -2.59
N ALA A 24 -14.12 12.82 -3.62
CA ALA A 24 -14.03 11.80 -4.65
C ALA A 24 -12.67 11.96 -5.37
N PRO A 25 -11.94 10.87 -5.64
CA PRO A 25 -10.64 10.94 -6.29
C PRO A 25 -10.79 11.64 -7.64
N THR A 26 -9.94 12.64 -7.88
CA THR A 26 -9.97 13.37 -9.15
C THR A 26 -9.69 12.40 -10.30
N GLY A 27 -10.21 12.66 -11.51
CA GLY A 27 -10.04 11.74 -12.65
C GLY A 27 -8.58 11.43 -13.01
N ARG A 28 -7.62 12.28 -12.58
CA ARG A 28 -6.18 12.04 -12.72
C ARG A 28 -5.66 11.03 -11.69
N GLU A 29 -6.12 11.08 -10.45
CA GLU A 29 -5.76 10.14 -9.39
C GLU A 29 -6.32 8.75 -9.66
N ALA A 30 -7.59 8.64 -10.05
CA ALA A 30 -8.20 7.37 -10.42
C ALA A 30 -7.44 6.64 -11.54
N ARG A 31 -7.06 7.38 -12.60
CA ARG A 31 -6.23 6.83 -13.70
C ARG A 31 -4.83 6.43 -13.24
N PHE A 32 -4.24 7.15 -12.30
CA PHE A 32 -2.94 6.79 -11.74
C PHE A 32 -3.03 5.50 -10.92
N GLU A 33 -4.07 5.36 -10.09
CA GLU A 33 -4.31 4.15 -9.31
C GLU A 33 -4.53 2.93 -10.19
N GLU A 34 -5.33 3.06 -11.26
CA GLU A 34 -5.57 1.98 -12.23
C GLU A 34 -4.28 1.54 -12.94
N ARG A 35 -3.42 2.51 -13.34
CA ARG A 35 -2.09 2.21 -13.92
C ARG A 35 -1.19 1.48 -12.93
N MET A 36 -1.18 1.93 -11.68
CA MET A 36 -0.41 1.31 -10.61
C MET A 36 -0.87 -0.12 -10.36
N GLU A 37 -2.19 -0.37 -10.32
CA GLU A 37 -2.74 -1.70 -10.12
C GLU A 37 -2.37 -2.65 -11.26
N ARG A 38 -2.45 -2.19 -12.52
CA ARG A 38 -2.00 -2.98 -13.68
C ARG A 38 -0.51 -3.30 -13.61
N ALA A 39 0.32 -2.33 -13.20
CA ALA A 39 1.75 -2.53 -13.04
C ALA A 39 2.05 -3.55 -11.93
N GLU A 40 1.32 -3.49 -10.81
CA GLU A 40 1.42 -4.44 -9.70
C GLU A 40 1.02 -5.85 -10.13
N LYS A 41 -0.10 -6.02 -10.84
CA LYS A 41 -0.53 -7.31 -11.40
C LYS A 41 0.53 -7.92 -12.32
N ARG A 42 1.08 -7.12 -13.25
CA ARG A 42 2.16 -7.56 -14.15
C ARG A 42 3.43 -7.93 -13.40
N GLN A 43 3.77 -7.17 -12.37
CA GLN A 43 4.92 -7.47 -11.53
C GLN A 43 4.74 -8.79 -10.78
N ARG A 44 3.56 -9.01 -10.20
CA ARG A 44 3.22 -10.25 -9.49
C ARG A 44 3.33 -11.46 -10.41
N LEU A 45 2.73 -11.40 -11.59
CA LEU A 45 2.83 -12.49 -12.58
C LEU A 45 4.29 -12.81 -12.92
N ARG A 46 5.11 -11.79 -13.17
CA ARG A 46 6.55 -11.99 -13.41
C ARG A 46 7.26 -12.62 -12.22
N GLN A 47 6.93 -12.19 -11.01
CA GLN A 47 7.53 -12.72 -9.79
C GLN A 47 7.12 -14.18 -9.55
N VAL A 48 5.86 -14.53 -9.81
CA VAL A 48 5.38 -15.92 -9.74
C VAL A 48 6.15 -16.77 -10.75
N LEU A 49 6.27 -16.34 -12.00
CA LEU A 49 7.03 -17.06 -13.03
C LEU A 49 8.50 -17.23 -12.62
N GLU A 50 9.18 -16.16 -12.21
CA GLU A 50 10.59 -16.20 -11.81
C GLU A 50 10.80 -17.14 -10.59
N LEU A 51 9.88 -17.15 -9.63
CA LEU A 51 9.95 -18.04 -8.47
C LEU A 51 9.61 -19.48 -8.83
N SER A 52 8.60 -19.71 -9.68
CA SER A 52 8.22 -21.04 -10.14
C SER A 52 9.35 -21.71 -10.91
N ASP A 53 9.99 -20.96 -11.81
CA ASP A 53 11.16 -21.42 -12.57
C ASP A 53 12.34 -21.72 -11.63
N ALA A 54 12.66 -20.80 -10.71
CA ALA A 54 13.80 -20.96 -9.81
C ALA A 54 13.64 -22.13 -8.83
N LEU A 55 12.41 -22.41 -8.41
CA LEU A 55 12.08 -23.42 -7.41
C LEU A 55 11.60 -24.73 -8.04
N GLY A 56 11.40 -24.79 -9.36
CA GLY A 56 10.80 -25.92 -10.06
C GLY A 56 9.46 -26.30 -9.44
N LEU A 57 8.55 -25.33 -9.35
CA LEU A 57 7.22 -25.54 -8.79
C LEU A 57 6.27 -26.11 -9.84
N ASP A 58 5.36 -26.97 -9.41
CA ASP A 58 4.22 -27.39 -10.22
C ASP A 58 3.13 -26.29 -10.27
N ASN A 59 2.11 -26.50 -11.10
CA ASN A 59 1.02 -25.53 -11.28
C ASN A 59 0.22 -25.26 -9.99
N ALA A 60 0.04 -26.28 -9.14
CA ALA A 60 -0.72 -26.12 -7.89
C ALA A 60 0.09 -25.32 -6.86
N GLN A 61 1.39 -25.58 -6.76
CA GLN A 61 2.33 -24.84 -5.94
C GLN A 61 2.47 -23.38 -6.41
N ALA A 62 2.56 -23.15 -7.72
CA ALA A 62 2.60 -21.82 -8.32
C ALA A 62 1.34 -21.01 -7.99
N LEU A 63 0.16 -21.63 -8.07
CA LEU A 63 -1.12 -20.99 -7.74
C LEU A 63 -1.19 -20.60 -6.25
N LYS A 64 -0.79 -21.50 -5.34
CA LYS A 64 -0.72 -21.21 -3.89
C LYS A 64 0.25 -20.07 -3.59
N MET A 65 1.38 -20.03 -4.31
CA MET A 65 2.36 -18.96 -4.20
C MET A 65 1.80 -17.62 -4.68
N GLU A 66 1.09 -17.59 -5.81
CA GLU A 66 0.42 -16.38 -6.31
C GLU A 66 -0.56 -15.80 -5.27
N GLN A 67 -1.43 -16.65 -4.70
CA GLN A 67 -2.38 -16.23 -3.66
C GLN A 67 -1.67 -15.68 -2.42
N THR A 68 -0.54 -16.30 -2.05
CA THR A 68 0.28 -15.81 -0.93
C THR A 68 0.85 -14.43 -1.25
N LEU A 69 1.47 -14.26 -2.42
CA LEU A 69 2.00 -12.97 -2.86
C LEU A 69 0.92 -11.89 -2.91
N GLU A 70 -0.26 -12.21 -3.42
CA GLU A 70 -1.41 -11.31 -3.46
C GLU A 70 -1.80 -10.79 -2.08
N ARG A 71 -1.92 -11.68 -1.09
CA ARG A 71 -2.26 -11.31 0.29
C ARG A 71 -1.22 -10.36 0.89
N PHE A 72 0.06 -10.62 0.66
CA PHE A 72 1.14 -9.75 1.14
C PHE A 72 1.20 -8.42 0.40
N ASP A 73 0.96 -8.40 -0.91
CA ASP A 73 0.82 -7.16 -1.68
C ASP A 73 -0.30 -6.27 -1.15
N GLY A 74 -1.46 -6.86 -0.83
CA GLY A 74 -2.59 -6.16 -0.22
C GLY A 74 -2.21 -5.48 1.11
N ARG A 75 -1.42 -6.14 1.95
CA ARG A 75 -0.90 -5.59 3.21
C ARG A 75 0.17 -4.51 3.00
N ARG A 76 0.99 -4.63 1.95
CA ARG A 76 2.05 -3.64 1.62
C ARG A 76 1.48 -2.38 0.99
N ARG A 77 0.37 -2.47 0.25
CA ARG A 77 -0.23 -1.34 -0.48
C ARG A 77 -0.49 -0.10 0.40
N PRO A 78 -1.16 -0.19 1.57
CA PRO A 78 -1.36 0.98 2.43
C PRO A 78 -0.04 1.54 2.97
N LEU A 79 0.94 0.70 3.31
CA LEU A 79 2.25 1.16 3.78
C LEU A 79 3.03 1.88 2.66
N ARG A 80 2.98 1.37 1.43
CA ARG A 80 3.58 2.04 0.26
C ARG A 80 2.91 3.38 -0.02
N ARG A 81 1.59 3.49 0.16
CA ARG A 81 0.87 4.78 0.09
C ARG A 81 1.37 5.74 1.17
N GLN A 82 1.47 5.30 2.43
CA GLN A 82 1.99 6.10 3.53
C GLN A 82 3.40 6.64 3.25
N VAL A 83 4.31 5.80 2.75
CA VAL A 83 5.67 6.23 2.35
C VAL A 83 5.62 7.28 1.23
N ARG A 84 4.70 7.14 0.26
CA ARG A 84 4.55 8.12 -0.83
C ARG A 84 4.02 9.47 -0.33
N GLU A 85 3.01 9.47 0.53
CA GLU A 85 2.48 10.72 1.09
C GLU A 85 3.52 11.44 1.94
N ALA A 86 4.25 10.70 2.80
CA ALA A 86 5.36 11.26 3.55
C ALA A 86 6.44 11.86 2.62
N ALA A 87 6.81 11.15 1.55
CA ALA A 87 7.76 11.66 0.57
C ALA A 87 7.26 12.94 -0.15
N ARG A 88 5.95 13.05 -0.44
CA ARG A 88 5.37 14.27 -1.02
C ARG A 88 5.50 15.46 -0.07
N VAL A 89 5.21 15.26 1.22
CA VAL A 89 5.38 16.31 2.24
C VAL A 89 6.84 16.75 2.31
N LEU A 90 7.77 15.80 2.42
CA LEU A 90 9.20 16.10 2.47
C LEU A 90 9.70 16.84 1.22
N HIS A 91 9.20 16.46 0.03
CA HIS A 91 9.56 17.12 -1.22
C HIS A 91 8.98 18.54 -1.36
N ARG A 92 7.79 18.80 -0.78
CA ARG A 92 7.24 20.16 -0.68
C ARG A 92 8.03 20.99 0.32
N ALA A 93 8.33 20.43 1.49
CA ALA A 93 9.13 21.10 2.51
C ALA A 93 10.53 21.46 1.99
N SER A 94 11.18 20.57 1.21
CA SER A 94 12.48 20.86 0.60
C SER A 94 12.45 21.99 -0.44
N ARG A 95 11.26 22.41 -0.88
CA ARG A 95 11.04 23.55 -1.78
C ARG A 95 10.62 24.82 -1.03
N GLY A 96 10.55 24.79 0.30
CA GLY A 96 10.21 25.94 1.14
C GLY A 96 8.70 26.14 1.39
N ASP A 97 7.86 25.14 1.12
CA ASP A 97 6.43 25.19 1.48
C ASP A 97 6.26 25.24 3.01
N SER A 98 5.75 26.36 3.53
CA SER A 98 5.61 26.62 4.97
C SER A 98 4.67 25.65 5.68
N GLU A 99 3.62 25.17 5.02
CA GLU A 99 2.71 24.17 5.60
C GLU A 99 3.38 22.80 5.71
N ALA A 100 4.21 22.46 4.72
CA ALA A 100 4.96 21.21 4.72
C ALA A 100 6.15 21.25 5.69
N LEU A 101 6.78 22.41 5.89
CA LEU A 101 7.89 22.58 6.83
C LEU A 101 7.48 22.22 8.27
N ALA A 102 6.27 22.58 8.70
CA ALA A 102 5.73 22.19 10.01
C ALA A 102 5.53 20.67 10.19
N GLN A 103 5.55 19.90 9.10
CA GLN A 103 5.25 18.47 9.09
C GLN A 103 6.47 17.59 8.78
N VAL A 104 7.66 18.18 8.64
CA VAL A 104 8.87 17.46 8.18
C VAL A 104 9.20 16.27 9.08
N ASP A 105 9.31 16.49 10.39
CA ASP A 105 9.72 15.43 11.32
C ASP A 105 8.68 14.31 11.39
N ALA A 106 7.39 14.68 11.45
CA ALA A 106 6.29 13.72 11.45
C ALA A 106 6.26 12.89 10.15
N ALA A 107 6.48 13.52 8.99
CA ALA A 107 6.55 12.83 7.71
C ALA A 107 7.77 11.90 7.64
N ALA A 108 8.93 12.33 8.14
CA ALA A 108 10.14 11.51 8.17
C ALA A 108 9.94 10.25 9.03
N LEU A 109 9.44 10.41 10.27
CA LEU A 109 9.15 9.29 11.18
C LEU A 109 8.14 8.32 10.57
N SER A 110 7.04 8.83 10.02
CA SER A 110 6.01 8.03 9.33
C SER A 110 6.58 7.20 8.17
N ALA A 111 7.51 7.77 7.39
CA ALA A 111 8.18 7.05 6.32
C ALA A 111 9.09 5.92 6.84
N PHE A 112 9.81 6.15 7.94
CA PHE A 112 10.68 5.13 8.54
C PHE A 112 9.88 3.97 9.13
N GLU A 113 8.84 4.26 9.91
CA GLU A 113 7.95 3.24 10.48
C GLU A 113 7.28 2.39 9.40
N ALA A 114 6.80 3.03 8.33
CA ALA A 114 6.16 2.30 7.22
C ALA A 114 7.15 1.38 6.50
N ARG A 115 8.42 1.81 6.34
CA ARG A 115 9.49 0.97 5.77
C ARG A 115 9.85 -0.21 6.66
N GLU A 116 9.90 0.00 7.97
CA GLU A 116 10.14 -1.06 8.94
C GLU A 116 9.04 -2.12 8.89
N LYS A 117 7.76 -1.68 8.85
CA LYS A 117 6.62 -2.59 8.69
C LYS A 117 6.68 -3.35 7.36
N ILE A 118 7.10 -2.72 6.26
CA ILE A 118 7.30 -3.41 4.98
C ILE A 118 8.39 -4.48 5.10
N ALA A 119 9.54 -4.15 5.72
CA ALA A 119 10.62 -5.12 5.91
C ALA A 119 10.21 -6.29 6.81
N ALA A 120 9.36 -6.06 7.82
CA ALA A 120 8.76 -7.12 8.62
C ALA A 120 7.86 -8.04 7.77
N LEU A 121 7.05 -7.46 6.87
CA LEU A 121 6.24 -8.22 5.91
C LEU A 121 7.09 -9.00 4.90
N ASP A 122 8.26 -8.50 4.50
CA ASP A 122 9.21 -9.23 3.64
C ASP A 122 9.72 -10.49 4.33
N LYS A 123 10.09 -10.38 5.61
CA LYS A 123 10.50 -11.53 6.43
C LYS A 123 9.37 -12.54 6.61
N GLU A 124 8.16 -12.07 6.93
CA GLU A 124 6.99 -12.93 7.12
C GLU A 124 6.61 -13.66 5.81
N LEU A 125 6.71 -12.97 4.66
CA LEU A 125 6.50 -13.59 3.35
C LEU A 125 7.50 -14.72 3.10
N TYR A 126 8.79 -14.48 3.33
CA TYR A 126 9.82 -15.50 3.18
C TYR A 126 9.51 -16.73 4.05
N LEU A 127 9.21 -16.52 5.34
CA LEU A 127 8.90 -17.63 6.26
C LEU A 127 7.65 -18.41 5.82
N THR A 128 6.63 -17.70 5.32
CA THR A 128 5.39 -18.31 4.83
C THR A 128 5.65 -19.20 3.61
N LEU A 129 6.40 -18.70 2.63
CA LEU A 129 6.76 -19.47 1.43
C LEU A 129 7.75 -20.60 1.72
N ALA A 130 8.66 -20.39 2.68
CA ALA A 130 9.70 -21.35 3.03
C ALA A 130 9.20 -22.54 3.85
N LYS A 131 8.03 -22.43 4.51
CA LYS A 131 7.51 -23.41 5.48
C LYS A 131 7.43 -24.83 4.92
N GLU A 132 7.05 -24.97 3.65
CA GLU A 132 6.82 -26.27 3.00
C GLU A 132 7.96 -26.64 2.02
N LEU A 133 9.03 -25.85 1.98
CA LEU A 133 10.13 -26.05 1.03
C LEU A 133 11.32 -26.79 1.68
N PRO A 134 11.96 -27.72 0.94
CA PRO A 134 13.27 -28.28 1.32
C PRO A 134 14.33 -27.18 1.49
N GLN A 135 15.36 -27.43 2.31
CA GLN A 135 16.41 -26.43 2.62
C GLN A 135 17.07 -25.82 1.37
N GLU A 136 17.36 -26.64 0.36
CA GLU A 136 17.94 -26.17 -0.91
C GLU A 136 17.01 -25.18 -1.63
N LYS A 137 15.72 -25.51 -1.75
CA LYS A 137 14.71 -24.62 -2.35
C LYS A 137 14.53 -23.33 -1.53
N ARG A 138 14.65 -23.40 -0.20
CA ARG A 138 14.62 -22.20 0.67
C ARG A 138 15.79 -21.24 0.41
N ALA A 139 16.98 -21.77 0.12
CA ALA A 139 18.13 -20.95 -0.25
C ALA A 139 17.91 -20.25 -1.61
N ARG A 140 17.43 -21.00 -2.61
CA ARG A 140 17.06 -20.46 -3.92
C ARG A 140 15.98 -19.37 -3.80
N LEU A 141 14.95 -19.61 -2.97
CA LEU A 141 13.91 -18.63 -2.68
C LEU A 141 14.50 -17.32 -2.13
N ALA A 142 15.38 -17.41 -1.13
CA ALA A 142 16.01 -16.22 -0.54
C ALA A 142 16.81 -15.41 -1.58
N LEU A 143 17.59 -16.10 -2.42
CA LEU A 143 18.38 -15.46 -3.48
C LEU A 143 17.48 -14.79 -4.54
N THR A 144 16.42 -15.46 -4.96
CA THR A 144 15.49 -14.92 -5.96
C THR A 144 14.72 -13.71 -5.42
N LEU A 145 14.25 -13.76 -4.17
CA LEU A 145 13.60 -12.61 -3.53
C LEU A 145 14.54 -11.40 -3.43
N ALA A 146 15.77 -11.59 -2.95
CA ALA A 146 16.77 -10.53 -2.85
C ALA A 146 17.10 -9.89 -4.21
N ARG A 147 17.22 -10.71 -5.26
CA ARG A 147 17.47 -10.23 -6.63
C ARG A 147 16.30 -9.41 -7.18
N SER A 148 15.07 -9.86 -6.92
CA SER A 148 13.86 -9.17 -7.39
C SER A 148 13.70 -7.78 -6.76
N GLU A 149 14.03 -7.63 -5.48
CA GLU A 149 14.05 -6.35 -4.77
C GLU A 149 15.12 -5.40 -5.34
N GLY A 150 16.33 -5.92 -5.59
CA GLY A 150 17.42 -5.14 -6.20
C GLY A 150 17.07 -4.61 -7.59
N ARG A 151 16.47 -5.45 -8.45
CA ARG A 151 15.99 -5.04 -9.78
C ARG A 151 14.87 -4.00 -9.69
N GLN A 152 13.96 -4.12 -8.72
CA GLN A 152 12.89 -3.15 -8.53
C GLN A 152 13.42 -1.78 -8.06
N LYS A 153 14.46 -1.75 -7.22
CA LYS A 153 15.12 -0.52 -6.81
C LYS A 153 15.84 0.16 -7.98
N MET A 154 16.55 -0.60 -8.81
CA MET A 154 17.26 -0.05 -9.99
C MET A 154 16.32 0.50 -11.06
N LYS A 155 15.19 -0.17 -11.35
CA LYS A 155 14.19 0.35 -12.31
C LYS A 155 13.46 1.62 -11.85
N ARG A 156 13.55 1.98 -10.57
CA ARG A 156 12.97 3.21 -10.01
C ARG A 156 14.01 4.34 -9.83
N GLY A 157 15.27 4.13 -10.24
CA GLY A 157 16.35 5.13 -10.26
C GLY A 157 16.41 5.95 -11.56
N PRO A 158 17.24 7.00 -11.60
CA PRO A 158 16.92 8.35 -12.10
C PRO A 158 16.65 8.36 -13.61
N GLY A 159 15.40 8.62 -14.00
CA GLY A 159 15.01 8.69 -15.41
C GLY A 159 13.50 8.85 -15.61
N GLU A 160 12.69 8.46 -14.62
CA GLU A 160 11.26 8.73 -14.60
C GLU A 160 10.94 9.75 -13.49
N ARG A 161 11.13 11.04 -13.80
CA ARG A 161 10.46 12.16 -13.13
C ARG A 161 9.90 13.10 -14.17
#